data_AF-A0A8V0ZY40-F1
#
_entry.id   AF-A0A8V0ZY40-F1
#
_cell.length_a   1.000
_cell.length_b   1.000
_cell.length_c   1.000
_cell.angle_alpha   90.00
_cell.angle_beta   90.00
_cell.angle_gamma   90.00
#
_symmetry.space_group_name_H-M   'P 1'
#
loop_
_entity.id
_entity.type
_entity.pdbx_description
1 polymer ?
#
loop_
_entity_poly.entity_id
_entity_poly.type
_entity_poly.pdbx_seq_one_letter_code
_entity_poly.pdbx_strand_id
1 'polypeptide(L)'
;MPGPAGGRQEAASAADDAMDGGAQQSGIRDPPGLGSVEQEGDVGEGPPATDLRRSQPLFIHSTSRTVSEEEPRASSLPNIPNPFPELCSPSNSPILSSLPGGQGPPREGACHLVKVFSEDGSCRSLEVSAGTTARQLCEMLVQRTHALHDHSWALVELHQHLALERCLEDHESVVEVQSAWPLGADSRFVFRKNFAKYELFKSSAQSLFPEVMVSSCLEANKSMAHSELIQNFLNSGSCPEVQGFLQLREASRKVWKRFYFSLRRSGLYYSTKGTSKDPRHLQYFADLTESNIYYVTQGKKHYGTPTEFGFCIKPYKVRSGVKGLKLLCSEDEQSRTCWMAAFRLFKYGMQLYRNYQQAQARLSQHPWITPTPLQSVSDSALVAMDFSGCTGRVIENPSEVLTAVLEEAQAWRKKTTHRYSLPAACQSSPLSAAIHRTQPWFHGRISREDTQQLIGRQGLVDGVFLVRESQRNPKGFVLSLCHLQKVKHYLILPSEEEGRLYFTMDDGQTRFADLIQLVEFHQINRGILPCKLRHYCTCVAL
;
A
#
# COMPACT_ATOMS: atom_id res chain seq x y z
N MET A 1 -34.96 -69.75 -6.48
CA MET A 1 -34.12 -70.74 -7.20
C MET A 1 -32.76 -70.10 -7.48
N PRO A 2 -31.64 -70.60 -6.94
CA PRO A 2 -31.42 -71.34 -5.69
C PRO A 2 -30.63 -70.48 -4.65
N GLY A 3 -30.17 -71.09 -3.55
CA GLY A 3 -29.17 -70.52 -2.61
C GLY A 3 -27.72 -70.80 -3.06
N PRO A 4 -26.70 -70.87 -2.17
CA PRO A 4 -26.72 -71.05 -0.71
C PRO A 4 -26.02 -69.89 0.05
N ALA A 5 -25.42 -70.09 1.24
CA ALA A 5 -26.02 -70.30 2.58
C ALA A 5 -24.94 -70.77 3.58
N GLY A 6 -24.84 -70.18 4.78
CA GLY A 6 -23.90 -70.59 5.84
C GLY A 6 -23.83 -69.63 7.04
N GLY A 7 -23.64 -70.17 8.26
CA GLY A 7 -23.43 -69.40 9.51
C GLY A 7 -21.95 -69.27 9.90
N ARG A 8 -21.56 -69.03 11.16
CA ARG A 8 -22.33 -68.91 12.42
C ARG A 8 -21.47 -68.14 13.47
N GLN A 9 -21.97 -67.97 14.70
CA GLN A 9 -21.22 -67.49 15.89
C GLN A 9 -20.11 -68.50 16.31
N GLU A 10 -19.22 -68.30 17.30
CA GLU A 10 -19.06 -67.37 18.46
C GLU A 10 -17.52 -67.31 18.80
N ALA A 11 -16.89 -66.74 19.86
CA ALA A 11 -17.27 -66.13 21.14
C ALA A 11 -16.13 -65.22 21.74
N ALA A 12 -16.31 -64.84 23.02
CA ALA A 12 -15.38 -64.54 24.15
C ALA A 12 -13.90 -65.07 24.13
N SER A 13 -12.96 -64.70 25.02
CA SER A 13 -12.76 -63.68 26.12
C SER A 13 -11.23 -63.57 26.38
N ALA A 14 -10.60 -62.68 27.19
CA ALA A 14 -10.70 -62.32 28.62
C ALA A 14 -9.73 -61.11 28.87
N ALA A 15 -9.90 -60.20 29.86
CA ALA A 15 -9.67 -60.29 31.32
C ALA A 15 -8.18 -60.53 31.70
N ASP A 16 -7.57 -59.96 32.76
CA ASP A 16 -7.99 -59.08 33.89
C ASP A 16 -6.90 -57.96 34.06
N ASP A 17 -7.04 -56.79 34.71
CA ASP A 17 -7.83 -56.28 35.86
C ASP A 17 -7.22 -56.58 37.26
N ALA A 18 -6.77 -55.55 37.99
CA ALA A 18 -6.41 -55.57 39.43
C ALA A 18 -6.00 -54.20 40.02
N MET A 19 -6.89 -53.63 40.82
CA MET A 19 -6.73 -53.11 42.21
C MET A 19 -5.40 -53.40 42.97
N ASP A 20 -5.03 -52.70 44.07
CA ASP A 20 -5.55 -51.51 44.78
C ASP A 20 -4.50 -51.03 45.84
N GLY A 21 -4.65 -49.81 46.37
CA GLY A 21 -4.39 -49.53 47.79
C GLY A 21 -3.02 -48.95 48.20
N GLY A 22 -3.06 -48.14 49.28
CA GLY A 22 -1.89 -47.80 50.11
C GLY A 22 -1.35 -46.37 50.00
N ALA A 23 -1.60 -45.54 51.01
CA ALA A 23 -1.04 -44.19 51.13
C ALA A 23 0.13 -44.15 52.12
N GLN A 24 1.17 -43.35 51.83
CA GLN A 24 2.03 -42.78 52.88
C GLN A 24 2.75 -41.49 52.45
N GLN A 25 3.38 -40.84 53.43
CA GLN A 25 3.85 -39.46 53.38
C GLN A 25 5.30 -39.34 52.87
N SER A 26 5.61 -38.25 52.19
CA SER A 26 6.78 -37.41 52.51
C SER A 26 6.75 -36.11 51.71
N GLY A 27 7.27 -35.02 52.28
CA GLY A 27 7.34 -33.71 51.64
C GLY A 27 8.67 -33.03 51.91
N ILE A 28 9.16 -32.29 50.91
CA ILE A 28 10.37 -31.44 50.98
C ILE A 28 9.93 -30.10 50.35
N ARG A 29 9.50 -29.13 51.15
CA ARG A 29 10.29 -28.17 51.97
C ARG A 29 11.00 -27.12 51.13
N ASP A 30 10.42 -25.92 51.13
CA ASP A 30 11.12 -24.66 50.90
C ASP A 30 12.17 -24.39 52.00
N PRO A 31 13.25 -23.64 51.71
CA PRO A 31 14.12 -23.08 52.74
C PRO A 31 13.45 -21.86 53.42
N PRO A 32 13.45 -21.76 54.76
CA PRO A 32 12.82 -20.66 55.48
C PRO A 32 13.71 -19.41 55.55
N GLY A 33 13.09 -18.26 55.81
CA GLY A 33 13.80 -17.10 56.34
C GLY A 33 14.14 -17.28 57.83
N LEU A 34 15.22 -16.62 58.26
CA LEU A 34 15.52 -16.35 59.67
C LEU A 34 15.55 -14.83 59.87
N GLY A 35 15.04 -14.35 61.00
CA GLY A 35 14.93 -12.93 61.29
C GLY A 35 15.39 -12.58 62.70
N SER A 36 15.22 -11.29 63.02
CA SER A 36 15.22 -10.72 64.38
C SER A 36 16.50 -10.87 65.21
N VAL A 37 17.26 -9.76 65.26
CA VAL A 37 17.84 -9.28 66.52
C VAL A 37 17.36 -7.85 66.69
N GLU A 38 16.65 -7.58 67.79
CA GLU A 38 16.25 -6.23 68.20
C GLU A 38 17.32 -5.60 69.08
N GLN A 39 17.52 -4.29 68.98
CA GLN A 39 18.27 -3.52 69.98
C GLN A 39 17.78 -2.06 69.98
N GLU A 40 17.24 -1.61 71.11
CA GLU A 40 16.78 -0.23 71.34
C GLU A 40 17.98 0.73 71.54
N GLY A 41 17.86 2.02 71.19
CA GLY A 41 19.04 2.90 71.21
C GLY A 41 18.91 4.41 70.93
N ASP A 42 17.78 5.06 71.26
CA ASP A 42 17.67 6.52 71.51
C ASP A 42 17.87 7.54 70.34
N VAL A 43 17.65 8.82 70.67
CA VAL A 43 17.36 9.99 69.80
C VAL A 43 18.56 10.59 69.04
N GLY A 44 18.33 11.08 67.82
CA GLY A 44 19.24 11.96 67.08
C GLY A 44 18.51 12.83 66.02
N GLU A 45 18.89 14.11 65.90
CA GLU A 45 18.22 15.11 65.05
C GLU A 45 18.41 14.89 63.54
N GLY A 46 17.41 15.32 62.74
CA GLY A 46 17.48 15.33 61.27
C GLY A 46 17.63 16.76 60.69
N PRO A 47 18.55 16.99 59.73
CA PRO A 47 18.65 18.27 59.02
C PRO A 47 17.59 18.40 57.89
N PRO A 48 17.26 19.62 57.43
CA PRO A 48 15.98 19.89 56.76
C PRO A 48 15.98 19.68 55.24
N ALA A 49 14.77 19.56 54.68
CA ALA A 49 14.53 19.69 53.25
C ALA A 49 14.89 21.09 52.74
N THR A 50 15.55 21.18 51.59
CA THR A 50 15.93 22.45 50.96
C THR A 50 14.91 22.87 49.92
N ASP A 51 14.23 23.99 50.15
CA ASP A 51 13.30 24.59 49.19
C ASP A 51 14.00 25.01 47.90
N LEU A 52 13.79 24.25 46.82
CA LEU A 52 14.11 24.70 45.46
C LEU A 52 13.09 25.77 45.03
N ARG A 53 13.45 27.03 45.33
CA ARG A 53 12.65 28.23 45.04
C ARG A 53 12.15 28.26 43.59
N ARG A 54 10.83 28.39 43.42
CA ARG A 54 10.24 28.90 42.17
C ARG A 54 10.83 30.29 41.87
N SER A 55 11.46 30.45 40.72
CA SER A 55 11.71 31.75 40.13
C SER A 55 10.38 32.41 39.72
N GLN A 56 10.26 33.72 39.92
CA GLN A 56 9.07 34.47 39.54
C GLN A 56 9.15 34.92 38.07
N PRO A 57 8.03 35.00 37.34
CA PRO A 57 8.01 35.54 35.98
C PRO A 57 8.23 37.06 35.99
N LEU A 58 9.04 37.55 35.05
CA LEU A 58 9.21 38.98 34.81
C LEU A 58 8.03 39.53 34.00
N PHE A 59 7.42 40.61 34.48
CA PHE A 59 6.38 41.33 33.74
C PHE A 59 7.00 42.19 32.64
N ILE A 60 6.55 42.00 31.40
CA ILE A 60 6.84 42.92 30.28
C ILE A 60 5.68 43.90 30.16
N HIS A 61 5.95 45.20 30.34
CA HIS A 61 4.95 46.25 30.19
C HIS A 61 4.59 46.49 28.71
N SER A 62 3.32 46.30 28.37
CA SER A 62 2.76 46.58 27.04
C SER A 62 2.41 48.06 26.85
N THR A 63 3.41 48.92 26.65
CA THR A 63 3.17 50.31 26.24
C THR A 63 2.72 50.40 24.79
N SER A 64 1.41 50.60 24.58
CA SER A 64 0.87 51.04 23.29
C SER A 64 1.43 52.41 22.91
N ARG A 65 2.05 52.52 21.73
CA ARG A 65 2.28 53.79 21.03
C ARG A 65 2.04 53.62 19.54
N THR A 66 1.13 54.45 19.03
CA THR A 66 0.91 54.66 17.59
C THR A 66 2.14 55.31 16.97
N VAL A 67 2.48 54.90 15.75
CA VAL A 67 3.49 55.56 14.90
C VAL A 67 2.89 55.68 13.50
N SER A 68 2.92 56.90 12.97
CA SER A 68 2.63 57.20 11.56
C SER A 68 3.94 57.46 10.81
N GLU A 69 3.84 57.64 9.50
CA GLU A 69 4.92 57.75 8.51
C GLU A 69 6.11 58.65 8.93
N GLU A 70 7.33 58.17 8.67
CA GLU A 70 8.34 58.91 7.88
C GLU A 70 9.54 58.00 7.49
N GLU A 71 10.10 58.26 6.31
CA GLU A 71 11.38 57.69 5.82
C GLU A 71 12.44 58.80 5.92
N PRO A 72 13.75 58.52 6.19
CA PRO A 72 14.63 58.29 5.03
C PRO A 72 15.95 57.49 5.24
N ARG A 73 16.42 56.89 4.14
CA ARG A 73 17.84 56.74 3.70
C ARG A 73 18.86 55.97 4.56
N ALA A 74 19.32 54.83 4.02
CA ALA A 74 20.63 54.24 4.33
C ALA A 74 21.77 54.89 3.51
N SER A 75 23.02 54.73 3.96
CA SER A 75 24.22 55.34 3.36
C SER A 75 24.82 54.53 2.21
N SER A 76 25.31 55.23 1.18
CA SER A 76 25.86 54.64 -0.06
C SER A 76 27.38 54.55 -0.09
N LEU A 77 27.91 53.51 -0.76
CA LEU A 77 29.25 53.50 -1.34
C LEU A 77 29.16 53.62 -2.88
N PRO A 78 30.20 54.12 -3.59
CA PRO A 78 30.04 54.62 -4.96
C PRO A 78 29.96 53.52 -6.03
N ASN A 79 29.14 53.77 -7.07
CA ASN A 79 29.04 52.93 -8.26
C ASN A 79 30.26 53.05 -9.17
N ILE A 80 30.75 51.91 -9.66
CA ILE A 80 31.64 51.84 -10.82
C ILE A 80 30.77 51.71 -12.08
N PRO A 81 30.96 52.53 -13.14
CA PRO A 81 30.15 52.43 -14.36
C PRO A 81 30.31 51.09 -15.09
N ASN A 82 29.18 50.50 -15.53
CA ASN A 82 29.19 49.36 -16.46
C ASN A 82 29.63 49.84 -17.87
N PRO A 83 30.71 49.28 -18.45
CA PRO A 83 31.23 49.73 -19.75
C PRO A 83 30.38 49.31 -20.98
N PHE A 84 29.36 48.46 -20.83
CA PHE A 84 28.53 48.00 -21.97
C PHE A 84 27.02 48.13 -21.69
N PRO A 85 26.39 49.28 -22.02
CA PRO A 85 24.95 49.51 -21.79
C PRO A 85 24.02 48.77 -22.78
N GLU A 86 24.48 48.45 -23.99
CA GLU A 86 23.63 48.10 -25.13
C GLU A 86 23.09 46.65 -25.11
N LEU A 87 23.50 45.81 -24.16
CA LEU A 87 23.16 44.37 -24.11
C LEU A 87 21.95 44.04 -23.21
N CYS A 88 21.22 45.03 -22.69
CA CYS A 88 20.20 44.81 -21.65
C CYS A 88 18.81 45.46 -21.91
N SER A 89 18.30 45.39 -23.15
CA SER A 89 16.87 45.60 -23.48
C SER A 89 16.59 45.35 -24.98
N PRO A 90 15.33 45.11 -25.41
CA PRO A 90 14.21 44.48 -24.72
C PRO A 90 13.51 43.42 -25.63
N SER A 91 12.23 43.16 -25.38
CA SER A 91 11.34 42.36 -26.22
C SER A 91 11.30 42.77 -27.69
N ASN A 92 11.62 41.85 -28.61
CA ASN A 92 11.09 41.83 -29.99
C ASN A 92 11.29 40.44 -30.63
N SER A 93 10.32 40.01 -31.43
CA SER A 93 10.35 38.71 -32.14
C SER A 93 11.01 38.81 -33.52
N PRO A 94 11.59 37.71 -34.01
CA PRO A 94 11.29 37.31 -35.39
C PRO A 94 10.71 35.89 -35.48
N ILE A 95 10.18 35.56 -36.66
CA ILE A 95 9.44 34.32 -36.99
C ILE A 95 10.18 33.58 -38.12
N LEU A 96 10.05 32.23 -38.16
CA LEU A 96 10.69 31.28 -39.11
C LEU A 96 12.23 31.15 -38.93
N SER A 97 12.88 30.01 -39.21
CA SER A 97 12.51 28.79 -39.98
C SER A 97 13.09 27.50 -39.37
N SER A 98 12.99 26.35 -40.07
CA SER A 98 13.26 24.99 -39.56
C SER A 98 14.43 24.26 -40.26
N LEU A 99 14.78 23.07 -39.72
CA LEU A 99 15.67 22.00 -40.26
C LEU A 99 17.18 22.11 -39.85
N PRO A 100 18.02 21.05 -39.99
CA PRO A 100 17.99 19.95 -39.01
C PRO A 100 19.37 19.35 -38.60
N GLY A 101 19.39 18.64 -37.46
CA GLY A 101 20.40 17.62 -37.14
C GLY A 101 21.63 18.12 -36.36
N GLY A 102 21.92 17.45 -35.24
CA GLY A 102 23.06 17.79 -34.38
C GLY A 102 22.80 17.51 -32.90
N GLN A 103 22.64 16.23 -32.51
CA GLN A 103 22.65 15.87 -31.09
C GLN A 103 24.08 15.90 -30.56
N GLY A 104 24.45 17.00 -29.90
CA GLY A 104 25.49 16.95 -28.88
C GLY A 104 25.02 16.15 -27.66
N PRO A 105 25.92 15.74 -26.75
CA PRO A 105 25.54 15.06 -25.52
C PRO A 105 24.63 15.96 -24.67
N PRO A 106 23.68 15.40 -23.90
CA PRO A 106 22.85 16.18 -23.00
C PRO A 106 23.72 16.87 -21.95
N ARG A 107 23.49 18.15 -21.69
CA ARG A 107 24.12 18.86 -20.57
C ARG A 107 23.73 18.18 -19.26
N GLU A 108 24.72 17.77 -18.48
CA GLU A 108 24.50 17.41 -17.08
C GLU A 108 23.87 18.61 -16.35
N GLY A 109 22.79 18.37 -15.60
CA GLY A 109 21.96 19.44 -15.01
C GLY A 109 20.68 19.80 -15.77
N ALA A 110 20.29 19.08 -16.83
CA ALA A 110 18.98 19.25 -17.44
C ALA A 110 17.83 18.81 -16.51
N CYS A 111 17.08 19.77 -15.95
CA CYS A 111 15.81 19.52 -15.25
C CYS A 111 14.68 19.25 -16.25
N HIS A 112 13.87 18.23 -15.98
CA HIS A 112 12.69 17.87 -16.74
C HIS A 112 11.43 18.11 -15.91
N LEU A 113 10.41 18.73 -16.51
CA LEU A 113 9.12 18.92 -15.85
C LEU A 113 8.22 17.70 -16.06
N VAL A 114 7.82 17.05 -14.97
CA VAL A 114 6.87 15.92 -14.95
C VAL A 114 5.58 16.37 -14.30
N LYS A 115 4.44 16.04 -14.91
CA LYS A 115 3.10 16.28 -14.34
C LYS A 115 2.51 14.98 -13.81
N VAL A 116 2.15 14.98 -12.53
CA VAL A 116 1.53 13.84 -11.84
C VAL A 116 0.16 14.27 -11.32
N PHE A 117 -0.82 13.39 -11.45
CA PHE A 117 -2.21 13.61 -11.06
C PHE A 117 -2.59 12.69 -9.89
N SER A 118 -3.51 13.13 -9.04
CA SER A 118 -4.19 12.28 -8.06
C SER A 118 -5.45 11.62 -8.67
N GLU A 119 -6.07 10.68 -7.94
CA GLU A 119 -7.27 9.97 -8.41
C GLU A 119 -8.52 10.86 -8.54
N ASP A 120 -8.52 12.04 -7.91
CA ASP A 120 -9.54 13.09 -8.01
C ASP A 120 -9.35 14.03 -9.23
N GLY A 121 -8.19 13.95 -9.91
CA GLY A 121 -7.83 14.82 -11.03
C GLY A 121 -7.07 16.09 -10.65
N SER A 122 -6.78 16.35 -9.36
CA SER A 122 -5.75 17.34 -8.97
C SER A 122 -4.40 16.98 -9.61
N CYS A 123 -3.54 17.98 -9.81
CA CYS A 123 -2.27 17.83 -10.52
C CYS A 123 -1.16 18.66 -9.87
N ARG A 124 0.02 18.07 -9.72
CA ARG A 124 1.25 18.79 -9.40
C ARG A 124 2.32 18.58 -10.46
N SER A 125 3.10 19.63 -10.70
CA SER A 125 4.28 19.59 -11.56
C SER A 125 5.52 19.48 -10.67
N LEU A 126 6.45 18.62 -11.04
CA LEU A 126 7.70 18.40 -10.33
C LEU A 126 8.86 18.46 -11.33
N GLU A 127 9.90 19.21 -10.98
CA GLU A 127 11.18 19.14 -11.67
C GLU A 127 11.95 17.92 -11.18
N VAL A 128 12.49 17.15 -12.13
CA VAL A 128 13.23 15.91 -11.88
C VAL A 128 14.44 15.82 -12.81
N SER A 129 15.43 15.00 -12.43
CA SER A 129 16.56 14.68 -13.31
C SER A 129 16.17 13.63 -14.34
N ALA A 130 16.91 13.52 -15.46
CA ALA A 130 16.70 12.48 -16.47
C ALA A 130 16.76 11.04 -15.90
N GLY A 131 17.56 10.83 -14.85
CA GLY A 131 17.70 9.54 -14.16
C GLY A 131 16.68 9.27 -13.05
N THR A 132 15.72 10.17 -12.80
CA THR A 132 14.78 10.01 -11.69
C THR A 132 13.80 8.86 -11.95
N THR A 133 13.84 7.84 -11.09
CA THR A 133 13.01 6.64 -11.23
C THR A 133 11.59 6.83 -10.69
N ALA A 134 10.67 5.96 -11.12
CA ALA A 134 9.31 5.92 -10.62
C ALA A 134 9.22 5.82 -9.09
N ARG A 135 10.16 5.11 -8.43
CA ARG A 135 10.20 5.06 -6.96
C ARG A 135 10.62 6.38 -6.34
N GLN A 136 11.71 7.00 -6.84
CA GLN A 136 12.18 8.29 -6.32
C GLN A 136 11.09 9.37 -6.44
N LEU A 137 10.36 9.40 -7.55
CA LEU A 137 9.24 10.31 -7.70
C LEU A 137 8.08 9.99 -6.73
N CYS A 138 7.77 8.71 -6.48
CA CYS A 138 6.80 8.34 -5.44
C CYS A 138 7.26 8.83 -4.04
N GLU A 139 8.54 8.70 -3.70
CA GLU A 139 9.09 9.15 -2.42
C GLU A 139 8.97 10.66 -2.25
N MET A 140 9.33 11.44 -3.28
CA MET A 140 9.17 12.91 -3.31
C MET A 140 7.71 13.32 -3.13
N LEU A 141 6.75 12.58 -3.70
CA LEU A 141 5.31 12.85 -3.56
C LEU A 141 4.82 12.53 -2.15
N VAL A 142 5.19 11.38 -1.57
CA VAL A 142 4.84 10.99 -0.19
C VAL A 142 5.33 12.03 0.82
N GLN A 143 6.58 12.49 0.67
CA GLN A 143 7.16 13.55 1.51
C GLN A 143 6.39 14.87 1.39
N ARG A 144 6.08 15.32 0.16
CA ARG A 144 5.37 16.59 -0.11
C ARG A 144 3.89 16.58 0.28
N THR A 145 3.25 15.41 0.31
CA THR A 145 1.85 15.23 0.73
C THR A 145 1.70 14.89 2.22
N HIS A 146 2.81 14.76 2.95
CA HIS A 146 2.87 14.22 4.31
C HIS A 146 2.11 12.87 4.46
N ALA A 147 2.07 12.07 3.40
CA ALA A 147 1.39 10.78 3.42
C ALA A 147 2.19 9.74 4.22
N LEU A 148 1.51 8.75 4.78
CA LEU A 148 2.19 7.64 5.47
C LEU A 148 3.11 6.89 4.50
N HIS A 149 4.36 6.66 4.91
CA HIS A 149 5.30 5.84 4.17
C HIS A 149 4.78 4.40 4.05
N ASP A 150 4.60 3.95 2.81
CA ASP A 150 3.96 2.70 2.44
C ASP A 150 4.63 2.18 1.16
N HIS A 151 4.81 0.87 1.01
CA HIS A 151 5.42 0.27 -0.18
C HIS A 151 4.42 0.11 -1.35
N SER A 152 3.13 0.27 -1.09
CA SER A 152 2.05 0.22 -2.09
C SER A 152 1.94 1.47 -2.96
N TRP A 153 2.62 2.58 -2.64
CA TRP A 153 2.64 3.77 -3.51
C TRP A 153 3.19 3.43 -4.90
N ALA A 154 2.47 3.86 -5.94
CA ALA A 154 2.78 3.55 -7.33
C ALA A 154 2.50 4.75 -8.25
N LEU A 155 3.33 4.86 -9.28
CA LEU A 155 3.12 5.76 -10.40
C LEU A 155 2.50 4.97 -11.56
N VAL A 156 1.35 5.44 -12.06
CA VAL A 156 0.55 4.76 -13.10
C VAL A 156 0.62 5.58 -14.38
N GLU A 157 1.14 5.00 -15.46
CA GLU A 157 1.01 5.54 -16.81
C GLU A 157 -0.40 5.25 -17.33
N LEU A 158 -1.16 6.30 -17.63
CA LEU A 158 -2.54 6.25 -18.09
C LEU A 158 -2.68 6.95 -19.45
N HIS A 159 -3.00 6.19 -20.50
CA HIS A 159 -3.41 6.71 -21.81
C HIS A 159 -4.94 6.79 -21.87
N GLN A 160 -5.54 7.93 -21.51
CA GLN A 160 -6.99 8.09 -21.44
C GLN A 160 -7.67 7.79 -22.78
N HIS A 161 -7.08 8.33 -23.86
CA HIS A 161 -7.56 8.18 -25.24
C HIS A 161 -7.56 6.71 -25.75
N LEU A 162 -6.83 5.80 -25.10
CA LEU A 162 -6.83 4.36 -25.40
C LEU A 162 -7.52 3.51 -24.32
N ALA A 163 -7.99 4.10 -23.22
CA ALA A 163 -8.44 3.41 -22.01
C ALA A 163 -7.43 2.35 -21.52
N LEU A 164 -6.13 2.66 -21.60
CA LEU A 164 -5.03 1.79 -21.15
C LEU A 164 -4.35 2.39 -19.90
N GLU A 165 -4.07 1.56 -18.90
CA GLU A 165 -3.21 1.94 -17.78
C GLU A 165 -2.19 0.84 -17.42
N ARG A 166 -1.04 1.22 -16.87
CA ARG A 166 -0.09 0.31 -16.22
C ARG A 166 0.59 1.00 -15.05
N CYS A 167 0.99 0.24 -14.03
CA CYS A 167 2.00 0.73 -13.10
C CYS A 167 3.37 0.74 -13.77
N LEU A 168 4.20 1.74 -13.46
CA LEU A 168 5.64 1.67 -13.67
C LEU A 168 6.25 0.80 -12.56
N GLU A 169 7.26 0.02 -12.90
CA GLU A 169 8.12 -0.59 -11.87
C GLU A 169 9.05 0.46 -11.25
N ASP A 170 9.40 0.29 -9.97
CA ASP A 170 10.25 1.21 -9.18
C ASP A 170 11.59 1.62 -9.84
N HIS A 171 12.05 0.90 -10.87
CA HIS A 171 13.31 1.12 -11.56
C HIS A 171 13.18 1.87 -12.91
N GLU A 172 11.97 2.05 -13.45
CA GLU A 172 11.77 2.75 -14.72
C GLU A 172 12.05 4.26 -14.57
N SER A 173 12.78 4.87 -15.51
CA SER A 173 12.92 6.33 -15.56
C SER A 173 11.60 6.97 -15.97
N VAL A 174 11.14 7.94 -15.17
CA VAL A 174 9.89 8.66 -15.45
C VAL A 174 10.05 9.54 -16.69
N VAL A 175 11.23 10.11 -16.91
CA VAL A 175 11.53 10.97 -18.06
C VAL A 175 11.56 10.16 -19.35
N GLU A 176 12.15 8.96 -19.34
CA GLU A 176 12.13 8.06 -20.50
C GLU A 176 10.70 7.65 -20.88
N VAL A 177 9.89 7.24 -19.90
CA VAL A 177 8.47 6.89 -20.14
C VAL A 177 7.68 8.09 -20.67
N GLN A 178 7.86 9.28 -20.12
CA GLN A 178 7.21 10.51 -20.61
C GLN A 178 7.65 10.85 -22.05
N SER A 179 8.93 10.62 -22.40
CA SER A 179 9.45 10.86 -23.75
C SER A 179 8.91 9.91 -24.82
N ALA A 180 8.39 8.74 -24.41
CA ALA A 180 7.79 7.75 -25.31
C ALA A 180 6.31 8.06 -25.66
N TRP A 181 5.72 9.11 -25.07
CA TRP A 181 4.33 9.48 -25.33
C TRP A 181 4.14 10.14 -26.71
N PRO A 182 3.04 9.83 -27.43
CA PRO A 182 2.69 10.55 -28.65
C PRO A 182 2.40 12.02 -28.37
N LEU A 183 2.98 12.91 -29.19
CA LEU A 183 2.80 14.36 -29.10
C LEU A 183 1.30 14.73 -29.19
N GLY A 184 0.85 15.59 -28.29
CA GLY A 184 -0.54 16.06 -28.22
C GLY A 184 -1.56 15.03 -27.72
N ALA A 185 -1.14 13.82 -27.31
CA ALA A 185 -2.06 12.80 -26.82
C ALA A 185 -2.33 12.93 -25.31
N ASP A 186 -3.56 12.63 -24.92
CA ASP A 186 -3.99 12.56 -23.51
C ASP A 186 -3.38 11.32 -22.82
N SER A 187 -2.17 11.53 -22.28
CA SER A 187 -1.37 10.60 -21.48
C SER A 187 -0.88 11.32 -20.24
N ARG A 188 -0.94 10.66 -19.08
CA ARG A 188 -0.56 11.25 -17.79
C ARG A 188 -0.04 10.21 -16.81
N PHE A 189 0.75 10.66 -15.83
CA PHE A 189 1.05 9.88 -14.64
C PHE A 189 -0.03 10.10 -13.58
N VAL A 190 -0.51 9.04 -12.95
CA VAL A 190 -1.40 9.10 -11.79
C VAL A 190 -0.68 8.48 -10.59
N PHE A 191 -0.65 9.19 -9.46
CA PHE A 191 -0.13 8.69 -8.19
C PHE A 191 -1.27 8.09 -7.37
N ARG A 192 -1.17 6.80 -7.03
CA ARG A 192 -2.14 6.09 -6.19
C ARG A 192 -1.52 4.91 -5.45
N LYS A 193 -2.26 4.29 -4.53
CA LYS A 193 -1.88 3.00 -3.95
C LYS A 193 -2.12 1.86 -4.94
N ASN A 194 -1.29 0.83 -4.86
CA ASN A 194 -1.46 -0.48 -5.47
C ASN A 194 -0.90 -1.55 -4.52
N PHE A 195 -1.78 -2.17 -3.72
CA PHE A 195 -1.41 -3.23 -2.79
C PHE A 195 -0.96 -4.52 -3.51
N ALA A 196 -1.42 -4.74 -4.75
CA ALA A 196 -1.05 -5.89 -5.58
C ALA A 196 0.36 -5.79 -6.20
N LYS A 197 0.98 -4.60 -6.18
CA LYS A 197 2.28 -4.28 -6.80
C LYS A 197 3.36 -5.36 -6.61
N TYR A 198 3.47 -5.90 -5.40
CA TYR A 198 4.44 -6.93 -5.01
C TYR A 198 3.81 -8.21 -4.44
N GLU A 199 2.49 -8.42 -4.60
CA GLU A 199 1.81 -9.60 -4.02
C GLU A 199 2.40 -10.93 -4.54
N LEU A 200 2.90 -10.93 -5.79
CA LEU A 200 3.54 -12.09 -6.42
C LEU A 200 4.77 -12.63 -5.70
N PHE A 201 5.40 -11.85 -4.80
CA PHE A 201 6.55 -12.28 -4.00
C PHE A 201 6.21 -12.57 -2.53
N LYS A 202 4.95 -12.41 -2.11
CA LYS A 202 4.52 -12.71 -0.74
C LYS A 202 4.11 -14.18 -0.62
N SER A 203 4.35 -14.77 0.55
CA SER A 203 3.87 -16.10 0.90
C SER A 203 2.37 -16.08 1.21
N SER A 204 1.54 -16.00 0.17
CA SER A 204 0.09 -16.14 0.28
C SER A 204 -0.33 -17.61 0.41
N ALA A 205 -1.43 -17.88 1.11
CA ALA A 205 -2.08 -19.19 1.16
C ALA A 205 -2.82 -19.56 -0.15
N GLN A 206 -2.87 -18.63 -1.11
CA GLN A 206 -3.48 -18.80 -2.43
C GLN A 206 -2.38 -18.63 -3.48
N SER A 207 -2.17 -19.64 -4.34
CA SER A 207 -1.18 -19.50 -5.43
C SER A 207 -1.65 -18.45 -6.44
N LEU A 208 -0.78 -17.52 -6.79
CA LEU A 208 -1.02 -16.58 -7.89
C LEU A 208 -1.08 -17.29 -9.25
N PHE A 209 -0.38 -18.41 -9.37
CA PHE A 209 -0.30 -19.22 -10.57
C PHE A 209 -1.11 -20.52 -10.37
N PRO A 210 -2.30 -20.67 -10.98
CA PRO A 210 -3.03 -21.93 -10.97
C PRO A 210 -2.20 -23.02 -11.67
N GLU A 211 -2.22 -24.25 -11.15
CA GLU A 211 -1.41 -25.36 -11.68
C GLU A 211 -1.64 -25.59 -13.18
N VAL A 212 -2.90 -25.52 -13.64
CA VAL A 212 -3.26 -25.64 -15.06
C VAL A 212 -2.60 -24.61 -15.97
N MET A 213 -2.24 -23.43 -15.43
CA MET A 213 -1.56 -22.36 -16.17
C MET A 213 -0.04 -22.49 -16.19
N VAL A 214 0.56 -23.46 -15.52
CA VAL A 214 2.03 -23.62 -15.45
C VAL A 214 2.42 -25.05 -15.82
N SER A 215 3.18 -25.22 -16.89
CA SER A 215 3.86 -26.49 -17.11
C SER A 215 5.11 -26.59 -16.24
N SER A 216 5.13 -27.55 -15.30
CA SER A 216 6.35 -27.98 -14.65
C SER A 216 7.31 -28.56 -15.70
N CYS A 217 8.46 -27.90 -15.90
CA CYS A 217 9.48 -28.35 -16.85
C CYS A 217 10.37 -29.48 -16.30
N LEU A 218 9.80 -30.32 -15.43
CA LEU A 218 10.42 -31.48 -14.78
C LEU A 218 9.36 -32.60 -14.67
N GLU A 219 9.83 -33.84 -14.68
CA GLU A 219 8.98 -35.03 -14.71
C GLU A 219 8.39 -35.38 -13.32
N ALA A 220 7.21 -36.01 -13.34
CA ALA A 220 6.55 -36.75 -12.25
C ALA A 220 6.20 -36.03 -10.91
N ASN A 221 4.89 -35.91 -10.69
CA ASN A 221 4.21 -36.18 -9.41
C ASN A 221 4.51 -35.30 -8.17
N LYS A 222 5.00 -34.06 -8.31
CA LYS A 222 4.90 -33.05 -7.25
C LYS A 222 4.40 -31.70 -7.76
N SER A 223 3.40 -31.13 -7.07
CA SER A 223 3.04 -29.72 -7.24
C SER A 223 4.18 -28.84 -6.71
N MET A 224 4.53 -27.80 -7.46
CA MET A 224 5.64 -26.90 -7.16
C MET A 224 5.17 -25.78 -6.25
N ALA A 225 5.90 -25.48 -5.18
CA ALA A 225 5.53 -24.40 -4.28
C ALA A 225 5.64 -23.03 -4.99
N HIS A 226 4.76 -22.08 -4.66
CA HIS A 226 4.76 -20.74 -5.27
C HIS A 226 6.13 -20.05 -5.16
N SER A 227 6.85 -20.22 -4.04
CA SER A 227 8.21 -19.72 -3.85
C SER A 227 9.24 -20.35 -4.80
N GLU A 228 9.17 -21.66 -5.02
CA GLU A 228 10.04 -22.39 -5.97
C GLU A 228 9.75 -21.96 -7.42
N LEU A 229 8.47 -21.80 -7.76
CA LEU A 229 8.04 -21.31 -9.07
C LEU A 229 8.58 -19.90 -9.33
N ILE A 230 8.48 -18.99 -8.36
CA ILE A 230 9.07 -17.65 -8.45
C ILE A 230 10.60 -17.73 -8.63
N GLN A 231 11.32 -18.54 -7.84
CA GLN A 231 12.77 -18.71 -8.04
C GLN A 231 13.09 -19.23 -9.45
N ASN A 232 12.27 -20.12 -10.02
CA ASN A 232 12.42 -20.60 -11.40
C ASN A 232 12.11 -19.54 -12.48
N PHE A 233 11.43 -18.44 -12.17
CA PHE A 233 11.35 -17.25 -13.03
C PHE A 233 12.54 -16.29 -12.85
N LEU A 234 13.15 -16.26 -11.66
CA LEU A 234 14.26 -15.35 -11.34
C LEU A 234 15.62 -15.92 -11.76
N ASN A 235 15.75 -17.25 -11.85
CA ASN A 235 16.96 -17.94 -12.27
C ASN A 235 17.22 -17.79 -13.78
N SER A 236 18.36 -17.20 -14.14
CA SER A 236 18.80 -16.97 -15.53
C SER A 236 19.21 -18.27 -16.24
N GLY A 237 18.23 -19.09 -16.59
CA GLY A 237 18.44 -20.44 -17.11
C GLY A 237 17.17 -21.30 -17.13
N SER A 238 16.16 -20.94 -16.34
CA SER A 238 14.79 -21.46 -16.38
C SER A 238 13.80 -20.38 -16.83
N CYS A 239 12.64 -20.82 -17.33
CA CYS A 239 11.47 -19.99 -17.60
C CYS A 239 10.27 -20.94 -17.64
N PRO A 240 9.50 -21.08 -16.54
CA PRO A 240 8.29 -21.89 -16.51
C PRO A 240 7.35 -21.48 -17.66
N GLU A 241 6.81 -22.46 -18.39
CA GLU A 241 5.90 -22.18 -19.50
C GLU A 241 4.51 -21.84 -18.95
N VAL A 242 4.24 -20.53 -18.82
CA VAL A 242 2.89 -20.04 -18.51
C VAL A 242 2.02 -20.19 -19.74
N GLN A 243 0.87 -20.83 -19.57
CA GLN A 243 0.01 -21.27 -20.65
C GLN A 243 -1.47 -21.10 -20.30
N GLY A 244 -2.33 -21.10 -21.30
CA GLY A 244 -3.77 -21.03 -21.09
C GLY A 244 -4.51 -20.42 -22.28
N PHE A 245 -5.83 -20.41 -22.21
CA PHE A 245 -6.65 -19.77 -23.22
C PHE A 245 -6.71 -18.26 -23.02
N LEU A 246 -6.59 -17.51 -24.11
CA LEU A 246 -6.91 -16.09 -24.17
C LEU A 246 -7.74 -15.81 -25.42
N GLN A 247 -8.57 -14.78 -25.33
CA GLN A 247 -9.30 -14.24 -26.48
C GLN A 247 -8.47 -13.10 -27.09
N LEU A 248 -8.08 -13.26 -28.35
CA LEU A 248 -7.34 -12.29 -29.14
C LEU A 248 -8.30 -11.54 -30.07
N ARG A 249 -8.17 -10.22 -30.13
CA ARG A 249 -8.87 -9.39 -31.11
C ARG A 249 -8.14 -9.43 -32.47
N GLU A 250 -8.86 -9.68 -33.55
CA GLU A 250 -8.28 -9.63 -34.90
C GLU A 250 -7.93 -8.18 -35.29
N ALA A 251 -6.75 -7.95 -35.88
CA ALA A 251 -6.29 -6.59 -36.21
C ALA A 251 -7.15 -5.91 -37.30
N SER A 252 -7.79 -6.69 -38.17
CA SER A 252 -8.59 -6.22 -39.30
C SER A 252 -10.11 -6.27 -39.08
N ARG A 253 -10.60 -6.87 -37.97
CA ARG A 253 -12.03 -7.10 -37.72
C ARG A 253 -12.37 -6.86 -36.26
N LYS A 254 -13.57 -6.39 -35.94
CA LYS A 254 -14.07 -6.27 -34.56
C LYS A 254 -14.50 -7.65 -33.98
N VAL A 255 -13.68 -8.68 -34.20
CA VAL A 255 -13.93 -10.08 -33.86
C VAL A 255 -12.89 -10.55 -32.85
N TRP A 256 -13.33 -11.33 -31.87
CA TRP A 256 -12.47 -11.99 -30.88
C TRP A 256 -12.43 -13.49 -31.15
N LYS A 257 -11.23 -14.08 -31.04
CA LYS A 257 -11.01 -15.52 -31.24
C LYS A 257 -10.23 -16.09 -30.06
N ARG A 258 -10.68 -17.25 -29.55
CA ARG A 258 -10.01 -18.00 -28.49
C ARG A 258 -8.80 -18.75 -29.08
N PHE A 259 -7.62 -18.54 -28.53
CA PHE A 259 -6.43 -19.34 -28.84
C PHE A 259 -5.78 -19.83 -27.54
N TYR A 260 -5.04 -20.94 -27.61
CA TYR A 260 -4.19 -21.38 -26.51
C TYR A 260 -2.82 -20.72 -26.63
N PHE A 261 -2.44 -19.93 -25.64
CA PHE A 261 -1.17 -19.21 -25.59
C PHE A 261 -0.14 -19.96 -24.72
N SER A 262 1.14 -19.74 -25.03
CA SER A 262 2.28 -20.15 -24.21
C SER A 262 3.35 -19.04 -24.17
N LEU A 263 3.79 -18.70 -22.97
CA LEU A 263 4.93 -17.83 -22.72
C LEU A 263 6.19 -18.70 -22.62
N ARG A 264 7.16 -18.41 -23.49
CA ARG A 264 8.42 -19.17 -23.63
C ARG A 264 9.58 -18.19 -23.54
N ARG A 265 10.82 -18.67 -23.34
CA ARG A 265 12.02 -17.81 -23.21
C ARG A 265 12.19 -16.79 -24.35
N SER A 266 11.75 -17.13 -25.56
CA SER A 266 11.80 -16.28 -26.76
C SER A 266 10.57 -15.39 -26.97
N GLY A 267 9.67 -15.28 -25.98
CA GLY A 267 8.46 -14.45 -26.01
C GLY A 267 7.16 -15.25 -25.98
N LEU A 268 6.07 -14.58 -26.38
CA LEU A 268 4.71 -15.11 -26.33
C LEU A 268 4.33 -15.75 -27.68
N TYR A 269 3.74 -16.94 -27.63
CA TYR A 269 3.27 -17.74 -28.77
C TYR A 269 1.80 -18.15 -28.58
N TYR A 270 1.11 -18.49 -29.67
CA TYR A 270 -0.18 -19.19 -29.62
C TYR A 270 -0.23 -20.40 -30.55
N SER A 271 -1.06 -21.39 -30.22
CA SER A 271 -1.27 -22.58 -31.05
C SER A 271 -2.37 -22.36 -32.08
N THR A 272 -2.14 -22.77 -33.32
CA THR A 272 -3.15 -22.86 -34.39
C THR A 272 -3.97 -24.14 -34.33
N LYS A 273 -3.58 -25.12 -33.51
CA LYS A 273 -4.22 -26.44 -33.41
C LYS A 273 -4.55 -26.79 -31.95
N GLY A 274 -5.62 -26.19 -31.44
CA GLY A 274 -6.11 -26.45 -30.07
C GLY A 274 -5.07 -26.05 -29.02
N THR A 275 -4.60 -27.01 -28.24
CA THR A 275 -3.55 -26.84 -27.21
C THR A 275 -2.18 -27.34 -27.66
N SER A 276 -1.99 -27.68 -28.95
CA SER A 276 -0.77 -28.35 -29.43
C SER A 276 0.48 -27.48 -29.28
N LYS A 277 1.51 -28.05 -28.63
CA LYS A 277 2.86 -27.47 -28.44
C LYS A 277 3.87 -27.84 -29.52
N ASP A 278 3.44 -28.55 -30.57
CA ASP A 278 4.27 -28.87 -31.73
C ASP A 278 4.74 -27.57 -32.42
N PRO A 279 6.05 -27.37 -32.67
CA PRO A 279 6.57 -26.14 -33.29
C PRO A 279 5.87 -25.73 -34.58
N ARG A 280 5.32 -26.68 -35.37
CA ARG A 280 4.59 -26.42 -36.62
C ARG A 280 3.21 -25.79 -36.38
N HIS A 281 2.63 -25.97 -35.20
CA HIS A 281 1.36 -25.34 -34.80
C HIS A 281 1.56 -24.07 -33.98
N LEU A 282 2.78 -23.78 -33.50
CA LEU A 282 3.07 -22.56 -32.73
C LEU A 282 3.29 -21.37 -33.68
N GLN A 283 2.57 -20.28 -33.44
CA GLN A 283 2.76 -19.00 -34.10
C GLN A 283 3.31 -17.99 -33.09
N TYR A 284 4.40 -17.32 -33.46
CA TYR A 284 4.99 -16.26 -32.66
C TYR A 284 4.05 -15.05 -32.61
N PHE A 285 3.82 -14.52 -31.41
CA PHE A 285 2.89 -13.43 -31.18
C PHE A 285 3.59 -12.12 -30.82
N ALA A 286 4.48 -12.11 -29.83
CA ALA A 286 5.16 -10.90 -29.37
C ALA A 286 6.42 -11.18 -28.55
N ASP A 287 7.43 -10.33 -28.74
CA ASP A 287 8.45 -10.06 -27.74
C ASP A 287 7.90 -9.06 -26.70
N LEU A 288 8.12 -9.38 -25.43
CA LEU A 288 7.69 -8.58 -24.27
C LEU A 288 8.82 -7.68 -23.75
N THR A 289 10.07 -7.90 -24.16
CA THR A 289 11.18 -6.99 -23.86
C THR A 289 10.96 -5.66 -24.58
N GLU A 290 10.69 -5.70 -25.89
CA GLU A 290 10.33 -4.56 -26.75
C GLU A 290 8.89 -4.01 -26.55
N SER A 291 8.11 -4.53 -25.59
CA SER A 291 6.71 -4.13 -25.41
C SER A 291 6.35 -3.80 -23.97
N ASN A 292 5.48 -2.80 -23.76
CA ASN A 292 4.84 -2.57 -22.47
C ASN A 292 3.46 -3.23 -22.44
N ILE A 293 3.06 -3.70 -21.26
CA ILE A 293 1.78 -4.39 -21.03
C ILE A 293 0.89 -3.52 -20.15
N TYR A 294 -0.38 -3.38 -20.53
CA TYR A 294 -1.35 -2.47 -19.92
C TYR A 294 -2.65 -3.21 -19.60
N TYR A 295 -3.31 -2.85 -18.50
CA TYR A 295 -4.71 -3.16 -18.26
C TYR A 295 -5.60 -2.32 -19.20
N VAL A 296 -6.71 -2.89 -19.64
CA VAL A 296 -7.72 -2.19 -20.45
C VAL A 296 -8.89 -1.80 -19.54
N THR A 297 -9.00 -0.52 -19.20
CA THR A 297 -9.93 -0.03 -18.15
C THR A 297 -11.39 0.07 -18.60
N GLN A 298 -11.64 0.33 -19.89
CA GLN A 298 -12.99 0.47 -20.46
C GLN A 298 -13.20 -0.47 -21.66
N GLY A 299 -12.73 -1.71 -21.56
CA GLY A 299 -12.62 -2.66 -22.68
C GLY A 299 -13.90 -2.93 -23.45
N LYS A 300 -15.02 -3.15 -22.75
CA LYS A 300 -16.34 -3.39 -23.35
C LYS A 300 -16.77 -2.19 -24.23
N LYS A 301 -16.53 -0.96 -23.76
CA LYS A 301 -16.89 0.30 -24.43
C LYS A 301 -15.93 0.67 -25.58
N HIS A 302 -14.62 0.59 -25.39
CA HIS A 302 -13.63 1.04 -26.39
C HIS A 302 -13.32 -0.02 -27.46
N TYR A 303 -13.37 -1.30 -27.09
CA TYR A 303 -12.87 -2.39 -27.95
C TYR A 303 -13.84 -3.55 -28.14
N GLY A 304 -14.96 -3.58 -27.40
CA GLY A 304 -15.92 -4.68 -27.39
C GLY A 304 -15.34 -5.95 -26.78
N THR A 305 -14.59 -5.85 -25.67
CA THR A 305 -13.99 -7.03 -25.01
C THR A 305 -15.08 -8.00 -24.52
N PRO A 306 -14.91 -9.33 -24.69
CA PRO A 306 -15.87 -10.34 -24.22
C PRO A 306 -16.13 -10.29 -22.71
N THR A 307 -15.08 -10.05 -21.91
CA THR A 307 -15.17 -9.83 -20.46
C THR A 307 -14.64 -8.42 -20.12
N GLU A 308 -14.66 -8.02 -18.84
CA GLU A 308 -13.91 -6.82 -18.39
C GLU A 308 -12.41 -7.09 -18.15
N PHE A 309 -11.98 -8.35 -18.21
CA PHE A 309 -10.61 -8.79 -17.94
C PHE A 309 -9.70 -8.61 -19.17
N GLY A 310 -9.80 -7.44 -19.80
CA GLY A 310 -8.99 -7.01 -20.93
C GLY A 310 -7.60 -6.53 -20.51
N PHE A 311 -6.61 -6.81 -21.35
CA PHE A 311 -5.25 -6.27 -21.28
C PHE A 311 -4.65 -6.11 -22.69
N CYS A 312 -3.54 -5.39 -22.81
CA CYS A 312 -2.96 -5.02 -24.09
C CYS A 312 -1.43 -5.08 -24.06
N ILE A 313 -0.83 -5.62 -25.11
CA ILE A 313 0.61 -5.52 -25.38
C ILE A 313 0.82 -4.41 -26.43
N LYS A 314 1.59 -3.38 -26.08
CA LYS A 314 1.94 -2.23 -26.94
C LYS A 314 3.46 -2.20 -27.14
N PRO A 315 3.97 -2.54 -28.33
CA PRO A 315 5.41 -2.43 -28.64
C PRO A 315 5.89 -0.97 -28.56
N TYR A 316 7.12 -0.71 -28.12
CA TYR A 316 7.68 0.66 -28.04
C TYR A 316 7.67 1.40 -29.39
N LYS A 317 7.79 0.64 -30.49
CA LYS A 317 7.73 1.14 -31.87
C LYS A 317 6.34 1.67 -32.26
N VAL A 318 5.27 1.28 -31.54
CA VAL A 318 3.90 1.76 -31.74
C VAL A 318 3.66 3.01 -30.90
N ARG A 319 4.04 4.17 -31.46
CA ARG A 319 3.93 5.47 -30.76
C ARG A 319 2.51 6.00 -30.62
N SER A 320 1.57 5.74 -31.54
CA SER A 320 0.24 6.39 -31.52
C SER A 320 -0.91 5.51 -32.02
N GLY A 321 -2.07 5.69 -31.39
CA GLY A 321 -3.36 5.14 -31.82
C GLY A 321 -3.58 3.65 -31.53
N VAL A 322 -4.67 3.11 -32.08
CA VAL A 322 -5.09 1.70 -31.90
C VAL A 322 -4.38 0.74 -32.86
N LYS A 323 -3.78 1.25 -33.95
CA LYS A 323 -3.05 0.44 -34.94
C LYS A 323 -1.77 -0.12 -34.30
N GLY A 324 -1.63 -1.44 -34.29
CA GLY A 324 -0.48 -2.14 -33.67
C GLY A 324 -0.66 -2.52 -32.20
N LEU A 325 -1.78 -2.15 -31.56
CA LEU A 325 -2.13 -2.66 -30.23
C LEU A 325 -2.54 -4.14 -30.30
N LYS A 326 -1.90 -4.99 -29.50
CA LYS A 326 -2.21 -6.42 -29.38
C LYS A 326 -3.15 -6.62 -28.20
N LEU A 327 -4.46 -6.54 -28.47
CA LEU A 327 -5.53 -6.62 -27.47
C LEU A 327 -5.92 -8.06 -27.14
N LEU A 328 -5.85 -8.39 -25.85
CA LEU A 328 -6.11 -9.71 -25.27
C LEU A 328 -7.16 -9.62 -24.15
N CYS A 329 -7.83 -10.72 -23.86
CA CYS A 329 -8.90 -10.79 -22.87
C CYS A 329 -8.95 -12.19 -22.25
N SER A 330 -8.93 -12.29 -20.92
CA SER A 330 -9.09 -13.55 -20.19
C SER A 330 -10.56 -13.81 -19.83
N GLU A 331 -10.83 -14.99 -19.29
CA GLU A 331 -12.17 -15.40 -18.83
C GLU A 331 -12.51 -14.79 -17.46
N ASP A 332 -11.51 -14.68 -16.58
CA ASP A 332 -11.62 -14.14 -15.23
C ASP A 332 -10.40 -13.29 -14.81
N GLU A 333 -10.49 -12.69 -13.62
CA GLU A 333 -9.45 -11.85 -13.00
C GLU A 333 -8.21 -12.64 -12.55
N GLN A 334 -8.37 -13.90 -12.12
CA GLN A 334 -7.24 -14.72 -11.67
C GLN A 334 -6.32 -15.02 -12.85
N SER A 335 -6.91 -15.40 -13.99
CA SER A 335 -6.22 -15.60 -15.25
C SER A 335 -5.56 -14.30 -15.73
N ARG A 336 -6.24 -13.15 -15.65
CA ARG A 336 -5.62 -11.84 -15.98
C ARG A 336 -4.43 -11.55 -15.09
N THR A 337 -4.57 -11.70 -13.78
CA THR A 337 -3.55 -11.35 -12.79
C THR A 337 -2.35 -12.30 -12.90
N CYS A 338 -2.58 -13.59 -13.14
CA CYS A 338 -1.57 -14.59 -13.48
C CYS A 338 -0.78 -14.22 -14.75
N TRP A 339 -1.46 -13.93 -15.88
CA TRP A 339 -0.80 -13.50 -17.12
C TRP A 339 0.00 -12.20 -16.94
N MET A 340 -0.57 -11.19 -16.28
CA MET A 340 0.11 -9.92 -16.02
C MET A 340 1.35 -10.11 -15.12
N ALA A 341 1.28 -10.98 -14.11
CA ALA A 341 2.44 -11.33 -13.29
C ALA A 341 3.51 -12.10 -14.08
N ALA A 342 3.11 -13.05 -14.92
CA ALA A 342 4.00 -13.79 -15.81
C ALA A 342 4.77 -12.86 -16.76
N PHE A 343 4.09 -11.88 -17.37
CA PHE A 343 4.73 -10.91 -18.25
C PHE A 343 5.68 -9.95 -17.51
N ARG A 344 5.34 -9.54 -16.27
CA ARG A 344 6.24 -8.74 -15.42
C ARG A 344 7.50 -9.53 -15.03
N LEU A 345 7.35 -10.77 -14.61
CA LEU A 345 8.47 -11.68 -14.32
C LEU A 345 9.34 -11.93 -15.55
N PHE A 346 8.73 -12.19 -16.71
CA PHE A 346 9.47 -12.38 -17.97
C PHE A 346 10.25 -11.12 -18.41
N LYS A 347 9.63 -9.94 -18.34
CA LYS A 347 10.22 -8.68 -18.81
C LYS A 347 11.32 -8.15 -17.89
N TYR A 348 11.16 -8.33 -16.57
CA TYR A 348 12.00 -7.66 -15.57
C TYR A 348 12.77 -8.61 -14.63
N GLY A 349 12.34 -9.87 -14.49
CA GLY A 349 13.01 -10.93 -13.75
C GLY A 349 13.59 -10.50 -12.39
N MET A 350 14.89 -10.74 -12.21
CA MET A 350 15.63 -10.39 -10.99
C MET A 350 15.55 -8.90 -10.62
N GLN A 351 15.38 -7.98 -11.59
CA GLN A 351 15.24 -6.55 -11.26
C GLN A 351 13.91 -6.24 -10.58
N LEU A 352 12.84 -6.98 -10.90
CA LEU A 352 11.56 -6.87 -10.20
C LEU A 352 11.65 -7.39 -8.75
N TYR A 353 12.45 -8.44 -8.51
CA TYR A 353 12.70 -8.96 -7.17
C TYR A 353 13.57 -8.02 -6.33
N ARG A 354 14.63 -7.44 -6.90
CA ARG A 354 15.41 -6.37 -6.25
C ARG A 354 14.53 -5.19 -5.85
N ASN A 355 13.58 -4.80 -6.71
CA ASN A 355 12.64 -3.74 -6.42
C ASN A 355 11.77 -4.05 -5.19
N TYR A 356 11.32 -5.30 -5.04
CA TYR A 356 10.60 -5.78 -3.84
C TYR A 356 11.48 -5.87 -2.59
N GLN A 357 12.73 -6.34 -2.70
CA GLN A 357 13.67 -6.38 -1.57
C GLN A 357 13.95 -4.98 -1.01
N GLN A 358 14.18 -3.99 -1.89
CA GLN A 358 14.39 -2.59 -1.50
C GLN A 358 13.14 -1.97 -0.85
N ALA A 359 11.93 -2.37 -1.29
CA ALA A 359 10.68 -1.93 -0.69
C ALA A 359 10.46 -2.54 0.72
N GLN A 360 10.85 -3.80 0.95
CA GLN A 360 10.79 -4.45 2.26
C GLN A 360 11.81 -3.90 3.26
N ALA A 361 13.05 -3.62 2.84
CA ALA A 361 14.13 -3.19 3.75
C ALA A 361 13.76 -1.94 4.57
N ARG A 362 12.95 -1.03 4.00
CA ARG A 362 12.43 0.16 4.68
C ARG A 362 11.35 -0.12 5.74
N LEU A 363 10.66 -1.26 5.66
CA LEU A 363 9.75 -1.69 6.73
C LEU A 363 10.54 -2.24 7.93
N SER A 364 11.68 -2.88 7.67
CA SER A 364 12.61 -3.34 8.71
C SER A 364 13.36 -2.18 9.38
N GLN A 365 13.61 -1.08 8.66
CA GLN A 365 14.15 0.16 9.21
C GLN A 365 13.10 0.96 9.98
N HIS A 366 12.63 0.41 11.11
CA HIS A 366 11.92 1.18 12.11
C HIS A 366 12.88 2.29 12.63
N PRO A 367 12.51 3.59 12.60
CA PRO A 367 13.46 4.70 12.80
C PRO A 367 13.95 4.89 14.25
N TRP A 368 13.81 3.88 15.10
CA TRP A 368 14.08 3.92 16.55
C TRP A 368 15.26 3.04 16.98
N ILE A 369 15.85 2.23 16.08
CA ILE A 369 16.86 1.22 16.44
C ILE A 369 18.04 1.16 15.43
N THR A 370 18.51 2.30 14.93
CA THR A 370 19.80 2.37 14.24
C THR A 370 20.41 3.76 14.42
N PRO A 371 21.63 3.90 15.00
CA PRO A 371 22.31 5.19 15.05
C PRO A 371 22.71 5.60 13.63
N THR A 372 22.23 6.76 13.19
CA THR A 372 22.61 7.35 11.90
C THR A 372 24.10 7.70 11.92
N PRO A 373 24.89 7.42 10.87
CA PRO A 373 26.24 7.95 10.76
C PRO A 373 26.22 9.48 10.85
N LEU A 374 27.15 10.06 11.61
CA LEU A 374 27.21 11.50 11.88
C LEU A 374 27.47 12.31 10.59
N GLN A 375 26.40 12.73 9.92
CA GLN A 375 26.44 13.85 8.98
C GLN A 375 26.22 15.17 9.75
N SER A 376 26.88 16.24 9.28
CA SER A 376 26.97 17.53 9.96
C SER A 376 25.59 18.09 10.33
N VAL A 377 25.39 18.37 11.62
CA VAL A 377 24.14 18.96 12.12
C VAL A 377 24.14 20.46 11.82
N SER A 378 23.15 20.90 11.04
CA SER A 378 22.73 22.30 10.95
C SER A 378 21.21 22.37 10.76
N ASP A 379 20.55 23.05 11.68
CA ASP A 379 19.19 23.61 11.58
C ASP A 379 18.00 22.68 11.27
N SER A 380 17.98 21.48 11.87
CA SER A 380 16.72 20.75 12.11
C SER A 380 16.69 20.00 13.46
N ALA A 381 17.11 20.67 14.53
CA ALA A 381 17.00 20.13 15.89
C ALA A 381 15.53 20.12 16.35
N LEU A 382 14.87 18.95 16.30
CA LEU A 382 13.57 18.74 16.92
C LEU A 382 13.76 18.69 18.44
N VAL A 383 13.24 19.69 19.16
CA VAL A 383 13.26 19.73 20.63
C VAL A 383 11.88 19.39 21.18
N ALA A 384 11.82 18.65 22.28
CA ALA A 384 10.56 18.32 22.93
C ALA A 384 9.92 19.58 23.54
N MET A 385 8.59 19.64 23.52
CA MET A 385 7.79 20.78 23.99
C MET A 385 6.74 20.31 24.99
N ASP A 386 6.66 20.98 26.14
CA ASP A 386 5.61 20.77 27.14
C ASP A 386 4.50 21.80 26.95
N PHE A 387 3.26 21.32 26.79
CA PHE A 387 2.04 22.10 26.63
C PHE A 387 1.09 22.00 27.84
N SER A 388 1.58 21.52 28.99
CA SER A 388 0.78 21.35 30.23
C SER A 388 0.41 22.67 30.93
N GLY A 389 0.89 23.81 30.41
CA GLY A 389 0.58 25.16 30.88
C GLY A 389 -0.06 26.03 29.80
N CYS A 390 -0.45 27.26 30.17
CA CYS A 390 -1.08 28.22 29.26
C CYS A 390 -0.14 28.81 28.18
N THR A 391 1.16 28.52 28.26
CA THR A 391 2.17 28.80 27.24
C THR A 391 3.06 27.57 27.09
N GLY A 392 3.24 27.08 25.86
CA GLY A 392 4.12 25.93 25.61
C GLY A 392 5.59 26.29 25.86
N ARG A 393 6.35 25.41 26.54
CA ARG A 393 7.78 25.59 26.84
C ARG A 393 8.63 24.52 26.15
N VAL A 394 9.87 24.86 25.82
CA VAL A 394 10.89 23.89 25.40
C VAL A 394 11.32 23.05 26.62
N ILE A 395 11.43 21.74 26.45
CA ILE A 395 12.00 20.84 27.47
C ILE A 395 13.51 20.71 27.20
N GLU A 396 14.31 21.52 27.90
CA GLU A 396 15.76 21.56 27.74
C GLU A 396 16.48 20.41 28.46
N ASN A 397 15.87 19.80 29.48
CA ASN A 397 16.47 18.74 30.28
C ASN A 397 16.20 17.34 29.66
N PRO A 398 17.23 16.59 29.21
CA PRO A 398 17.03 15.26 28.60
C PRO A 398 16.35 14.23 29.51
N SER A 399 16.54 14.34 30.83
CA SER A 399 15.87 13.45 31.80
C SER A 399 14.38 13.78 31.93
N GLU A 400 14.01 15.05 31.77
CA GLU A 400 12.60 15.48 31.74
C GLU A 400 11.91 15.00 30.45
N VAL A 401 12.61 15.05 29.30
CA VAL A 401 12.12 14.45 28.03
C VAL A 401 11.88 12.95 28.20
N LEU A 402 12.84 12.22 28.80
CA LEU A 402 12.68 10.77 29.02
C LEU A 402 11.51 10.45 29.95
N THR A 403 11.33 11.21 31.03
CA THR A 403 10.18 11.08 31.94
C THR A 403 8.87 11.37 31.19
N ALA A 404 8.76 12.47 30.46
CA ALA A 404 7.56 12.82 29.70
C ALA A 404 7.20 11.75 28.64
N VAL A 405 8.19 11.20 27.94
CA VAL A 405 8.00 10.09 26.98
C VAL A 405 7.57 8.80 27.69
N LEU A 406 8.13 8.48 28.86
CA LEU A 406 7.71 7.32 29.66
C LEU A 406 6.31 7.49 30.24
N GLU A 407 5.95 8.70 30.68
CA GLU A 407 4.63 9.06 31.17
C GLU A 407 3.60 9.05 30.05
N GLU A 408 3.89 9.59 28.86
CA GLU A 408 3.02 9.45 27.69
C GLU A 408 2.89 7.96 27.30
N ALA A 409 3.97 7.19 27.24
CA ALA A 409 3.90 5.76 26.92
C ALA A 409 3.15 4.94 27.99
N GLN A 410 3.14 5.39 29.26
CA GLN A 410 2.28 4.83 30.30
C GLN A 410 0.83 5.31 30.19
N ALA A 411 0.59 6.57 29.83
CA ALA A 411 -0.73 7.13 29.61
C ALA A 411 -1.40 6.48 28.40
N TRP A 412 -0.67 6.20 27.31
CA TRP A 412 -1.11 5.39 26.18
C TRP A 412 -1.48 3.97 26.59
N ARG A 413 -0.67 3.31 27.43
CA ARG A 413 -1.00 1.99 27.98
C ARG A 413 -2.27 2.05 28.84
N LYS A 414 -2.36 2.98 29.80
CA LYS A 414 -3.56 3.22 30.64
C LYS A 414 -4.80 3.55 29.81
N LYS A 415 -4.68 4.37 28.77
CA LYS A 415 -5.76 4.78 27.83
C LYS A 415 -6.16 3.65 26.87
N THR A 416 -5.26 2.69 26.63
CA THR A 416 -5.59 1.44 25.92
C THR A 416 -6.33 0.48 26.84
N THR A 417 -5.89 0.32 28.10
CA THR A 417 -6.62 -0.47 29.11
C THR A 417 -8.02 0.11 29.42
N HIS A 418 -8.15 1.44 29.55
CA HIS A 418 -9.44 2.09 29.76
C HIS A 418 -10.36 2.05 28.52
N ARG A 419 -9.85 1.81 27.31
CA ARG A 419 -10.70 1.48 26.14
C ARG A 419 -11.38 0.11 26.24
N TYR A 420 -10.95 -0.74 27.17
CA TYR A 420 -11.62 -2.00 27.54
C TYR A 420 -12.44 -1.90 28.84
N SER A 421 -12.51 -0.72 29.47
CA SER A 421 -13.43 -0.46 30.58
C SER A 421 -14.77 0.05 30.03
N LEU A 422 -15.90 -0.42 30.58
CA LEU A 422 -17.21 0.13 30.26
C LEU A 422 -17.26 1.61 30.70
N PRO A 423 -17.54 2.57 29.81
CA PRO A 423 -17.69 3.96 30.21
C PRO A 423 -19.00 4.13 30.99
N ALA A 424 -18.93 4.80 32.14
CA ALA A 424 -20.09 5.24 32.89
C ALA A 424 -20.96 6.21 32.07
N ALA A 425 -22.25 6.29 32.39
CA ALA A 425 -23.21 7.10 31.64
C ALA A 425 -22.83 8.60 31.69
N CYS A 426 -22.40 9.14 30.54
CA CYS A 426 -22.13 10.55 30.32
C CYS A 426 -22.68 10.97 28.95
N GLN A 427 -23.19 12.20 28.87
CA GLN A 427 -24.05 12.65 27.79
C GLN A 427 -23.28 12.85 26.47
N SER A 428 -23.92 12.50 25.35
CA SER A 428 -23.31 12.49 24.02
C SER A 428 -23.11 13.90 23.47
N SER A 429 -21.89 14.45 23.65
CA SER A 429 -21.46 15.65 22.94
C SER A 429 -21.55 15.45 21.41
N PRO A 430 -22.13 16.38 20.63
CA PRO A 430 -22.27 16.25 19.17
C PRO A 430 -20.97 16.02 18.42
N LEU A 431 -19.83 16.47 18.98
CA LEU A 431 -18.49 16.29 18.40
C LEU A 431 -18.04 14.81 18.40
N SER A 432 -18.56 13.98 19.31
CA SER A 432 -18.21 12.56 19.40
C SER A 432 -18.83 11.71 18.28
N ALA A 433 -20.03 12.10 17.81
CA ALA A 433 -20.84 11.27 16.91
C ALA A 433 -20.27 11.09 15.48
N ALA A 434 -19.20 11.81 15.12
CA ALA A 434 -18.72 11.92 13.75
C ALA A 434 -17.21 11.65 13.56
N ILE A 435 -16.47 11.18 14.58
CA ILE A 435 -15.01 10.97 14.50
C ILE A 435 -14.63 9.99 13.37
N HIS A 436 -15.51 9.03 13.03
CA HIS A 436 -15.33 8.14 11.88
C HIS A 436 -15.18 8.89 10.53
N ARG A 437 -15.68 10.13 10.40
CA ARG A 437 -15.57 10.92 9.15
C ARG A 437 -14.17 11.47 8.90
N THR A 438 -13.31 11.53 9.91
CA THR A 438 -11.89 11.93 9.75
C THR A 438 -10.99 10.73 9.45
N GLN A 439 -11.54 9.52 9.35
CA GLN A 439 -10.77 8.30 9.18
C GLN A 439 -10.46 8.03 7.71
N PRO A 440 -9.22 7.70 7.33
CA PRO A 440 -8.84 7.52 5.92
C PRO A 440 -9.48 6.29 5.25
N TRP A 441 -10.10 5.41 6.05
CA TRP A 441 -10.88 4.26 5.58
C TRP A 441 -12.37 4.57 5.34
N PHE A 442 -12.84 5.78 5.66
CA PHE A 442 -14.23 6.19 5.49
C PHE A 442 -14.44 7.05 4.24
N HIS A 443 -15.33 6.61 3.35
CA HIS A 443 -15.54 7.19 2.01
C HIS A 443 -16.93 7.82 1.81
N GLY A 444 -17.67 8.08 2.90
CA GLY A 444 -18.95 8.78 2.86
C GLY A 444 -19.97 8.15 1.89
N ARG A 445 -20.51 8.95 0.96
CA ARG A 445 -21.58 8.55 0.03
C ARG A 445 -21.09 8.01 -1.32
N ILE A 446 -20.06 7.17 -1.32
CA ILE A 446 -19.62 6.43 -2.51
C ILE A 446 -20.62 5.30 -2.87
N SER A 447 -20.88 5.11 -4.17
CA SER A 447 -21.76 4.04 -4.66
C SER A 447 -21.14 2.65 -4.45
N ARG A 448 -21.93 1.58 -4.64
CA ARG A 448 -21.38 0.21 -4.58
C ARG A 448 -20.41 -0.02 -5.74
N GLU A 449 -20.76 0.48 -6.91
CA GLU A 449 -20.06 0.28 -8.18
C GLU A 449 -18.75 1.06 -8.22
N ASP A 450 -18.73 2.29 -7.68
CA ASP A 450 -17.50 3.08 -7.51
C ASP A 450 -16.61 2.52 -6.40
N THR A 451 -17.20 1.95 -5.33
CA THR A 451 -16.45 1.21 -4.31
C THR A 451 -15.70 0.01 -4.90
N GLN A 452 -16.37 -0.74 -5.79
CA GLN A 452 -15.75 -1.86 -6.49
C GLN A 452 -14.62 -1.39 -7.44
N GLN A 453 -14.83 -0.29 -8.16
CA GLN A 453 -13.78 0.32 -8.99
C GLN A 453 -12.57 0.80 -8.17
N LEU A 454 -12.78 1.48 -7.04
CA LEU A 454 -11.70 2.03 -6.22
C LEU A 454 -10.85 0.92 -5.58
N ILE A 455 -11.49 -0.09 -5.00
CA ILE A 455 -10.80 -1.29 -4.49
C ILE A 455 -10.06 -2.01 -5.63
N GLY A 456 -10.64 -2.07 -6.84
CA GLY A 456 -9.99 -2.61 -8.04
C GLY A 456 -8.73 -1.83 -8.45
N ARG A 457 -8.81 -0.49 -8.53
CA ARG A 457 -7.69 0.40 -8.91
C ARG A 457 -6.51 0.31 -7.94
N GLN A 458 -6.79 0.09 -6.65
CA GLN A 458 -5.78 -0.04 -5.61
C GLN A 458 -5.30 -1.49 -5.38
N GLY A 459 -5.77 -2.43 -6.21
CA GLY A 459 -5.30 -3.81 -6.25
C GLY A 459 -6.19 -4.76 -5.45
N LEU A 460 -6.66 -5.83 -6.10
CA LEU A 460 -7.62 -6.81 -5.58
C LEU A 460 -6.96 -7.85 -4.63
N VAL A 461 -6.32 -7.36 -3.56
CA VAL A 461 -5.63 -8.16 -2.53
C VAL A 461 -6.54 -8.44 -1.34
N ASP A 462 -6.37 -9.61 -0.71
CA ASP A 462 -7.08 -10.00 0.52
C ASP A 462 -6.82 -9.00 1.66
N GLY A 463 -7.90 -8.46 2.22
CA GLY A 463 -7.85 -7.48 3.31
C GLY A 463 -7.84 -6.02 2.87
N VAL A 464 -7.96 -5.73 1.56
CA VAL A 464 -8.19 -4.36 1.05
C VAL A 464 -9.64 -3.96 1.30
N PHE A 465 -9.89 -2.82 1.96
CA PHE A 465 -11.24 -2.45 2.41
C PHE A 465 -11.53 -0.93 2.44
N LEU A 466 -12.81 -0.58 2.54
CA LEU A 466 -13.30 0.74 2.98
C LEU A 466 -14.67 0.63 3.67
N VAL A 467 -15.07 1.69 4.39
CA VAL A 467 -16.41 1.85 4.96
C VAL A 467 -17.10 3.05 4.31
N ARG A 468 -18.40 2.93 4.04
CA ARG A 468 -19.24 3.96 3.40
C ARG A 468 -20.64 4.03 4.02
N GLU A 469 -21.38 5.10 3.78
CA GLU A 469 -22.80 5.21 4.15
C GLU A 469 -23.64 4.21 3.34
N SER A 470 -24.68 3.63 3.97
CA SER A 470 -25.59 2.73 3.27
C SER A 470 -26.64 3.50 2.47
N GLN A 471 -26.59 3.36 1.14
CA GLN A 471 -27.59 3.92 0.21
C GLN A 471 -29.01 3.34 0.40
N ARG A 472 -29.17 2.27 1.21
CA ARG A 472 -30.47 1.64 1.50
C ARG A 472 -30.97 1.87 2.92
N ASN A 473 -30.07 2.05 3.89
CA ASN A 473 -30.40 2.14 5.32
C ASN A 473 -29.87 3.47 5.88
N PRO A 474 -30.73 4.50 6.08
CA PRO A 474 -30.28 5.87 6.39
C PRO A 474 -29.45 6.05 7.68
N LYS A 475 -29.52 5.10 8.62
CA LYS A 475 -28.71 5.07 9.85
C LYS A 475 -27.55 4.04 9.80
N GLY A 476 -27.39 3.32 8.70
CA GLY A 476 -26.45 2.20 8.56
C GLY A 476 -25.26 2.50 7.65
N PHE A 477 -24.21 1.70 7.79
CA PHE A 477 -22.99 1.78 6.99
C PHE A 477 -22.74 0.48 6.23
N VAL A 478 -21.76 0.46 5.34
CA VAL A 478 -21.35 -0.73 4.59
C VAL A 478 -19.83 -0.85 4.62
N LEU A 479 -19.31 -1.91 5.23
CA LEU A 479 -17.93 -2.33 5.10
C LEU A 479 -17.78 -3.11 3.79
N SER A 480 -16.90 -2.65 2.90
CA SER A 480 -16.63 -3.30 1.62
C SER A 480 -15.20 -3.82 1.62
N LEU A 481 -15.03 -5.12 1.37
CA LEU A 481 -13.80 -5.87 1.61
C LEU A 481 -13.47 -6.77 0.41
N CYS A 482 -12.24 -6.68 -0.09
CA CYS A 482 -11.68 -7.61 -1.07
C CYS A 482 -11.20 -8.90 -0.40
N HIS A 483 -11.61 -10.04 -0.97
CA HIS A 483 -11.07 -11.36 -0.66
C HIS A 483 -11.28 -12.30 -1.87
N LEU A 484 -10.28 -13.12 -2.22
CA LEU A 484 -10.26 -13.95 -3.43
C LEU A 484 -10.58 -13.13 -4.69
N GLN A 485 -9.95 -11.96 -4.81
CA GLN A 485 -10.16 -10.93 -5.85
C GLN A 485 -11.61 -10.41 -5.99
N LYS A 486 -12.50 -10.73 -5.04
CA LYS A 486 -13.92 -10.36 -5.08
C LYS A 486 -14.25 -9.40 -3.95
N VAL A 487 -14.89 -8.28 -4.29
CA VAL A 487 -15.40 -7.32 -3.30
C VAL A 487 -16.71 -7.84 -2.72
N LYS A 488 -16.68 -8.16 -1.43
CA LYS A 488 -17.86 -8.46 -0.61
C LYS A 488 -18.29 -7.20 0.14
N HIS A 489 -19.58 -7.12 0.49
CA HIS A 489 -20.15 -5.99 1.23
C HIS A 489 -20.88 -6.51 2.45
N TYR A 490 -20.53 -5.97 3.62
CA TYR A 490 -21.10 -6.30 4.92
C TYR A 490 -21.86 -5.08 5.41
N LEU A 491 -23.15 -5.26 5.72
CA LEU A 491 -23.99 -4.21 6.23
C LEU A 491 -23.70 -4.02 7.73
N ILE A 492 -23.39 -2.79 8.12
CA ILE A 492 -23.26 -2.39 9.51
C ILE A 492 -24.57 -1.71 9.90
N LEU A 493 -25.28 -2.27 10.88
CA LEU A 493 -26.52 -1.71 11.40
C LEU A 493 -26.32 -1.10 12.79
N PRO A 494 -27.06 -0.01 13.11
CA PRO A 494 -27.24 0.41 14.49
C PRO A 494 -28.07 -0.63 15.24
N SER A 495 -27.72 -0.88 16.50
CA SER A 495 -28.47 -1.67 17.47
C SER A 495 -28.55 -0.89 18.78
N GLU A 496 -29.70 -0.86 19.42
CA GLU A 496 -29.92 -0.14 20.68
C GLU A 496 -30.19 -1.15 21.80
N GLU A 497 -29.41 -1.06 22.88
CA GLU A 497 -29.51 -1.94 24.05
C GLU A 497 -29.32 -1.09 25.31
N GLU A 498 -30.18 -1.25 26.32
CA GLU A 498 -30.18 -0.46 27.56
C GLU A 498 -30.15 1.08 27.34
N GLY A 499 -30.75 1.54 26.23
CA GLY A 499 -30.76 2.95 25.83
C GLY A 499 -29.43 3.44 25.21
N ARG A 500 -28.46 2.56 24.98
CA ARG A 500 -27.17 2.85 24.37
C ARG A 500 -27.11 2.33 22.94
N LEU A 501 -26.58 3.17 22.05
CA LEU A 501 -26.35 2.84 20.65
C LEU A 501 -25.04 2.05 20.48
N TYR A 502 -25.11 1.00 19.68
CA TYR A 502 -24.00 0.17 19.21
C TYR A 502 -24.10 -0.07 17.69
N PHE A 503 -23.04 -0.59 17.10
CA PHE A 503 -22.98 -1.08 15.73
C PHE A 503 -22.67 -2.59 15.69
N THR A 504 -23.29 -3.30 14.74
CA THR A 504 -23.13 -4.75 14.55
C THR A 504 -23.16 -5.10 13.05
N MET A 505 -22.61 -6.27 12.68
CA MET A 505 -22.71 -6.87 11.33
C MET A 505 -23.29 -8.30 11.36
N ASP A 506 -23.72 -8.76 12.53
CA ASP A 506 -24.07 -10.15 12.87
C ASP A 506 -25.30 -10.22 13.78
N ASP A 507 -26.29 -9.37 13.46
CA ASP A 507 -27.60 -9.28 14.12
C ASP A 507 -27.53 -9.10 15.64
N GLY A 508 -26.48 -8.41 16.11
CA GLY A 508 -26.27 -8.05 17.50
C GLY A 508 -25.46 -9.06 18.31
N GLN A 509 -24.87 -10.10 17.70
CA GLN A 509 -23.96 -11.03 18.39
C GLN A 509 -22.64 -10.35 18.80
N THR A 510 -22.05 -9.57 17.91
CA THR A 510 -20.90 -8.71 18.21
C THR A 510 -21.31 -7.25 18.12
N ARG A 511 -21.05 -6.49 19.19
CA ARG A 511 -21.45 -5.08 19.34
C ARG A 511 -20.23 -4.20 19.54
N PHE A 512 -20.20 -3.08 18.84
CA PHE A 512 -19.13 -2.07 18.89
C PHE A 512 -19.73 -0.71 19.25
N ALA A 513 -19.06 0.07 20.09
CA ALA A 513 -19.53 1.41 20.48
C ALA A 513 -19.51 2.41 19.31
N ASP A 514 -18.57 2.23 18.37
CA ASP A 514 -18.45 3.04 17.16
C ASP A 514 -17.80 2.26 16.00
N LEU A 515 -17.71 2.89 14.82
CA LEU A 515 -17.10 2.29 13.63
C LEU A 515 -15.58 2.13 13.73
N ILE A 516 -14.90 2.90 14.59
CA ILE A 516 -13.44 2.82 14.78
C ILE A 516 -13.12 1.55 15.56
N GLN A 517 -13.82 1.28 16.65
CA GLN A 517 -13.69 0.04 17.41
C GLN A 517 -14.03 -1.20 16.54
N LEU A 518 -15.05 -1.09 15.68
CA LEU A 518 -15.40 -2.14 14.71
C LEU A 518 -14.25 -2.42 13.73
N VAL A 519 -13.59 -1.40 13.21
CA VAL A 519 -12.44 -1.54 12.29
C VAL A 519 -11.19 -2.03 13.03
N GLU A 520 -10.83 -1.44 14.17
CA GLU A 520 -9.70 -1.89 15.01
C GLU A 520 -9.83 -3.38 15.36
N PHE A 521 -11.03 -3.82 15.79
CA PHE A 521 -11.30 -5.23 16.08
C PHE A 521 -11.11 -6.11 14.85
N HIS A 522 -11.63 -5.73 13.68
CA HIS A 522 -11.54 -6.54 12.46
C HIS A 522 -10.17 -6.46 11.74
N GLN A 523 -9.29 -5.54 12.14
CA GLN A 523 -7.86 -5.57 11.77
C GLN A 523 -7.10 -6.66 12.56
N ILE A 524 -7.44 -6.83 13.84
CA ILE A 524 -6.79 -7.81 14.73
C ILE A 524 -7.43 -9.20 14.62
N ASN A 525 -8.74 -9.27 14.47
CA ASN A 525 -9.56 -10.49 14.48
C ASN A 525 -10.29 -10.69 13.16
N ARG A 526 -10.64 -11.94 12.83
CA ARG A 526 -11.39 -12.21 11.59
C ARG A 526 -12.89 -11.97 11.75
N GLY A 527 -13.46 -12.30 12.91
CA GLY A 527 -14.91 -12.30 13.12
C GLY A 527 -15.65 -13.09 12.03
N ILE A 528 -16.79 -12.53 11.60
CA ILE A 528 -17.60 -13.05 10.49
C ILE A 528 -16.97 -12.82 9.10
N LEU A 529 -15.91 -12.01 8.99
CA LEU A 529 -15.28 -11.68 7.70
C LEU A 529 -14.47 -12.89 7.20
N PRO A 530 -14.18 -12.99 5.89
CA PRO A 530 -13.38 -14.08 5.34
C PRO A 530 -11.87 -13.92 5.60
N CYS A 531 -11.40 -12.70 5.84
CA CYS A 531 -10.04 -12.35 6.18
C CYS A 531 -10.02 -11.11 7.10
N LYS A 532 -8.90 -10.86 7.77
CA LYS A 532 -8.70 -9.63 8.56
C LYS A 532 -8.60 -8.41 7.64
N LEU A 533 -9.05 -7.26 8.12
CA LEU A 533 -8.79 -5.96 7.47
C LEU A 533 -7.28 -5.67 7.53
N ARG A 534 -6.67 -5.29 6.41
CA ARG A 534 -5.21 -5.06 6.31
C ARG A 534 -4.86 -3.70 5.72
N HIS A 535 -5.60 -3.31 4.69
CA HIS A 535 -5.22 -2.20 3.81
C HIS A 535 -6.46 -1.37 3.53
N TYR A 536 -6.56 -0.17 4.07
CA TYR A 536 -7.68 0.71 3.73
C TYR A 536 -7.41 1.45 2.42
N CYS A 537 -8.44 1.57 1.57
CA CYS A 537 -8.36 2.39 0.37
C CYS A 537 -8.22 3.87 0.75
N THR A 538 -7.30 4.58 0.11
CA THR A 538 -7.07 6.02 0.34
C THR A 538 -7.05 6.78 -0.97
N CYS A 539 -7.95 7.75 -1.14
CA CYS A 539 -7.78 8.76 -2.18
C CYS A 539 -6.80 9.81 -1.66
N VAL A 540 -5.60 9.89 -2.23
CA VAL A 540 -4.67 11.00 -1.96
C VAL A 540 -4.99 12.11 -2.94
N ALA A 541 -5.34 13.30 -2.42
CA ALA A 541 -5.19 14.54 -3.16
C ALA A 541 -3.71 14.92 -3.16
N LEU A 542 -3.14 15.20 -4.34
CA LEU A 542 -1.72 15.58 -4.46
C LEU A 542 -1.44 16.98 -3.92
#